data_AF-A0A7C5U4F4-F1
#
_entry.id   AF-A0A7C5U4F4-F1
#
_cell.length_a   1.000
_cell.length_b   1.000
_cell.length_c   1.000
_cell.angle_alpha   90.00
_cell.angle_beta   90.00
_cell.angle_gamma   90.00
#
_symmetry.space_group_name_H-M   'P 1'
#
loop_
_entity.id
_entity.type
_entity.pdbx_description
1 polymer ?
#
loop_
_entity_poly.entity_id
_entity_poly.type
_entity_poly.pdbx_seq_one_letter_code
_entity_poly.pdbx_strand_id
1 'polypeptide(L)'
;MSKESKDIKVRKAISKWQQVFIWIIAIAFVAGIALWALAVNYTPGAKKVKRSIEETVGYVTVNNEPLKDENYWVFPEEVETKYGDLLAMYGNPQLDPYIETPYVKTLITIDFLNNKILTYYAKVNNIKADKKKLDEEVKKEMDEIKKDQNKSQQIKTHYGSLYNYEKEFRRQKEQELINAAVKEKLGAISEDEIKKYYDEHKDEIIQKYTKAEVEYATFKTKEEMDKFAKLALEKGITQAATEASVTLSPYSLTKGTFPEEIEKEIFESTSTIISLPYNDSYFVFNIKSVQKVDKYEDFVKSDGYQEVKDELMNKKFADNLKKWKDEKKVSFEFRDPVYKAWYTALSTESKDLMTAYKKLYEELFNDNGEVRTDIPVEQKTAFLVVADRIVESTDTALEKIKADVKEFEKKLVNSVYEVSKGSSKEILRRMKEYYPEKKDIAFQYYSKLYDEVKPYLSVGGAYYVMNQLFEIYQGFAELAESTGTDVQIRADSYYKLYDMNKALDDPKTAKGYLAKLKELKPDYSIDFDKAEKELDEMIKEKENETKESTETTNTEGTEDSTTEATNTSDTTEPTNTKE
;
A
#
# COMPACT_ATOMS: atom_id res chain seq x y z
N MET A 1 -17.69 27.64 -11.00
CA MET A 1 -16.78 26.58 -10.51
C MET A 1 -17.15 25.29 -11.21
N SER A 2 -16.19 24.74 -11.97
CA SER A 2 -16.36 23.65 -12.94
C SER A 2 -16.77 22.33 -12.27
N LYS A 3 -17.61 21.54 -12.97
CA LYS A 3 -18.06 20.19 -12.61
C LYS A 3 -16.92 19.15 -12.54
N GLU A 4 -15.71 19.51 -12.92
CA GLU A 4 -14.53 18.62 -12.99
C GLU A 4 -13.91 18.22 -11.65
N SER A 5 -14.28 18.82 -10.50
CA SER A 5 -13.64 18.47 -9.22
C SER A 5 -14.24 17.24 -8.51
N LYS A 6 -15.37 16.71 -8.97
CA LYS A 6 -16.06 15.57 -8.32
C LYS A 6 -15.55 14.19 -8.79
N ASP A 7 -15.01 14.08 -10.01
CA ASP A 7 -14.56 12.79 -10.58
C ASP A 7 -13.18 12.33 -10.08
N ILE A 8 -12.47 13.16 -9.30
CA ILE A 8 -11.13 12.85 -8.78
C ILE A 8 -11.18 11.99 -7.49
N LYS A 9 -12.33 11.92 -6.80
CA LYS A 9 -12.44 11.25 -5.48
C LYS A 9 -12.63 9.74 -5.55
N VAL A 10 -13.20 9.21 -6.64
CA VAL A 10 -13.38 7.75 -6.86
C VAL A 10 -12.03 7.04 -6.99
N ARG A 11 -11.00 7.73 -7.53
CA ARG A 11 -9.64 7.19 -7.70
C ARG A 11 -9.01 6.70 -6.39
N LYS A 12 -9.31 7.30 -5.22
CA LYS A 12 -8.53 7.04 -3.99
C LYS A 12 -8.89 5.74 -3.26
N ALA A 13 -10.09 5.21 -3.44
CA ALA A 13 -10.53 3.99 -2.75
C ALA A 13 -10.05 2.73 -3.50
N ILE A 14 -10.12 2.71 -4.83
CA ILE A 14 -9.70 1.56 -5.65
C ILE A 14 -8.18 1.62 -5.95
N SER A 15 -7.57 2.80 -6.16
CA SER A 15 -6.13 2.88 -6.45
C SER A 15 -5.23 2.59 -5.26
N LYS A 16 -5.64 2.98 -4.03
CA LYS A 16 -4.90 2.62 -2.81
C LYS A 16 -4.89 1.11 -2.58
N TRP A 17 -6.00 0.42 -2.85
CA TRP A 17 -6.10 -1.02 -2.64
C TRP A 17 -5.55 -1.85 -3.80
N GLN A 18 -5.57 -1.35 -5.05
CA GLN A 18 -4.82 -1.98 -6.14
C GLN A 18 -3.31 -1.90 -5.94
N GLN A 19 -2.74 -0.76 -5.55
CA GLN A 19 -1.32 -0.68 -5.24
C GLN A 19 -0.97 -1.52 -4.01
N VAL A 20 -1.74 -1.43 -2.93
CA VAL A 20 -1.47 -2.19 -1.70
C VAL A 20 -1.65 -3.70 -1.93
N PHE A 21 -2.64 -4.20 -2.68
CA PHE A 21 -2.81 -5.64 -2.92
C PHE A 21 -1.94 -6.22 -4.04
N ILE A 22 -1.60 -5.44 -5.08
CA ILE A 22 -0.61 -5.87 -6.06
C ILE A 22 0.75 -6.01 -5.37
N TRP A 23 1.11 -5.12 -4.44
CA TRP A 23 2.30 -5.28 -3.60
C TRP A 23 2.13 -6.35 -2.53
N ILE A 24 0.97 -6.54 -1.88
CA ILE A 24 0.75 -7.63 -0.89
C ILE A 24 0.86 -9.00 -1.57
N ILE A 25 0.34 -9.17 -2.77
CA ILE A 25 0.42 -10.43 -3.52
C ILE A 25 1.82 -10.59 -4.12
N ALA A 26 2.41 -9.55 -4.73
CA ALA A 26 3.78 -9.63 -5.24
C ALA A 26 4.83 -9.84 -4.13
N ILE A 27 4.68 -9.22 -2.96
CA ILE A 27 5.60 -9.35 -1.81
C ILE A 27 5.35 -10.67 -1.08
N ALA A 28 4.10 -11.12 -0.88
CA ALA A 28 3.82 -12.41 -0.23
C ALA A 28 4.17 -13.64 -1.08
N PHE A 29 4.43 -13.47 -2.39
CA PHE A 29 4.94 -14.53 -3.28
C PHE A 29 6.46 -14.51 -3.49
N VAL A 30 7.15 -13.40 -3.17
CA VAL A 30 8.61 -13.26 -3.31
C VAL A 30 9.34 -13.36 -1.97
N ALA A 31 8.72 -12.91 -0.87
CA ALA A 31 9.25 -13.09 0.48
C ALA A 31 8.59 -14.32 1.14
N GLY A 32 9.43 -15.28 1.51
CA GLY A 32 9.05 -16.60 2.01
C GLY A 32 7.87 -16.61 3.00
N ILE A 33 7.11 -17.69 2.88
CA ILE A 33 6.03 -18.11 3.78
C ILE A 33 6.38 -17.75 5.22
N ALA A 34 5.68 -16.76 5.80
CA ALA A 34 5.78 -16.47 7.22
C ALA A 34 5.47 -17.76 8.02
N LEU A 35 6.27 -18.04 9.04
CA LEU A 35 6.22 -19.25 9.88
C LEU A 35 4.83 -19.63 10.44
N TRP A 36 3.92 -18.67 10.53
CA TRP A 36 2.56 -18.86 11.03
C TRP A 36 1.63 -19.53 10.00
N ALA A 37 1.92 -19.40 8.70
CA ALA A 37 1.06 -19.91 7.62
C ALA A 37 1.06 -21.43 7.42
N LEU A 38 1.92 -22.11 8.17
CA LEU A 38 2.08 -23.55 8.16
C LEU A 38 1.22 -24.21 9.29
N ALA A 39 0.74 -23.44 10.30
CA ALA A 39 0.32 -23.96 11.61
C ALA A 39 -1.17 -24.33 11.73
N VAL A 40 -2.06 -23.61 11.04
CA VAL A 40 -3.49 -23.58 11.42
C VAL A 40 -4.25 -24.86 11.06
N ASN A 41 -3.68 -25.74 10.20
CA ASN A 41 -4.28 -27.04 9.84
C ASN A 41 -3.39 -28.25 10.12
N TYR A 42 -2.31 -28.11 10.89
CA TYR A 42 -1.59 -29.28 11.38
C TYR A 42 -2.41 -29.97 12.49
N THR A 43 -3.34 -30.84 12.10
CA THR A 43 -3.99 -31.78 13.01
C THR A 43 -3.23 -33.12 12.93
N PRO A 44 -2.34 -33.44 13.89
CA PRO A 44 -1.68 -34.74 13.89
C PRO A 44 -2.74 -35.84 13.99
N GLY A 45 -2.90 -36.60 12.90
CA GLY A 45 -3.86 -37.71 12.84
C GLY A 45 -5.24 -37.39 12.24
N ALA A 46 -5.41 -36.30 11.49
CA ALA A 46 -6.62 -36.13 10.67
C ALA A 46 -6.81 -37.37 9.78
N LYS A 47 -7.94 -38.08 9.96
CA LYS A 47 -8.32 -39.19 9.09
C LYS A 47 -8.30 -38.67 7.65
N LYS A 48 -7.75 -39.43 6.70
CA LYS A 48 -7.93 -39.18 5.26
C LYS A 48 -9.42 -39.28 4.97
N VAL A 49 -10.15 -38.17 5.15
CA VAL A 49 -11.53 -38.03 4.71
C VAL A 49 -11.48 -38.11 3.21
N LYS A 50 -12.26 -39.02 2.62
CA LYS A 50 -12.42 -39.08 1.17
C LYS A 50 -13.14 -37.80 0.75
N ARG A 51 -12.41 -36.89 0.13
CA ARG A 51 -12.96 -35.61 -0.30
C ARG A 51 -13.62 -35.75 -1.67
N SER A 52 -14.53 -34.85 -1.94
CA SER A 52 -15.26 -34.78 -3.19
C SER A 52 -14.94 -33.46 -3.89
N ILE A 53 -15.03 -33.43 -5.22
CA ILE A 53 -14.83 -32.19 -5.97
C ILE A 53 -15.94 -31.18 -5.63
N GLU A 54 -17.07 -31.70 -5.15
CA GLU A 54 -18.20 -31.00 -4.57
C GLU A 54 -17.92 -30.33 -3.21
N GLU A 55 -16.68 -30.35 -2.72
CA GLU A 55 -16.28 -29.57 -1.54
C GLU A 55 -15.30 -28.45 -1.89
N THR A 56 -14.90 -28.34 -3.15
CA THR A 56 -13.87 -27.39 -3.60
C THR A 56 -14.43 -26.00 -3.87
N VAL A 57 -13.58 -24.97 -3.70
CA VAL A 57 -13.79 -23.60 -4.19
C VAL A 57 -13.51 -23.54 -5.69
N GLY A 58 -12.49 -24.27 -6.15
CA GLY A 58 -12.13 -24.37 -7.56
C GLY A 58 -11.15 -25.50 -7.84
N TYR A 59 -10.92 -25.78 -9.11
CA TYR A 59 -10.05 -26.88 -9.56
C TYR A 59 -9.43 -26.60 -10.93
N VAL A 60 -8.32 -27.26 -11.23
CA VAL A 60 -7.69 -27.23 -12.55
C VAL A 60 -8.43 -28.16 -13.51
N THR A 61 -8.61 -27.72 -14.76
CA THR A 61 -9.24 -28.46 -15.85
C THR A 61 -8.27 -28.76 -16.98
N VAL A 62 -8.53 -29.84 -17.71
CA VAL A 62 -7.88 -30.21 -18.97
C VAL A 62 -8.97 -30.59 -19.95
N ASN A 63 -8.99 -29.95 -21.13
CA ASN A 63 -10.08 -30.10 -22.10
C ASN A 63 -11.47 -29.82 -21.50
N ASN A 64 -11.57 -28.84 -20.58
CA ASN A 64 -12.77 -28.49 -19.82
C ASN A 64 -13.30 -29.61 -18.91
N GLU A 65 -12.52 -30.66 -18.65
CA GLU A 65 -12.83 -31.67 -17.64
C GLU A 65 -11.96 -31.47 -16.39
N PRO A 66 -12.51 -31.61 -15.18
CA PRO A 66 -11.72 -31.51 -13.96
C PRO A 66 -10.64 -32.59 -13.88
N LEU A 67 -9.43 -32.22 -13.46
CA LEU A 67 -8.42 -33.21 -13.08
C LEU A 67 -8.94 -34.02 -11.90
N LYS A 68 -8.79 -35.35 -11.93
CA LYS A 68 -9.32 -36.26 -10.87
C LYS A 68 -8.46 -36.31 -9.60
N ASP A 69 -7.27 -35.74 -9.65
CA ASP A 69 -6.27 -35.78 -8.59
C ASP A 69 -6.46 -34.56 -7.68
N GLU A 70 -6.77 -34.80 -6.40
CA GLU A 70 -7.08 -33.80 -5.38
C GLU A 70 -5.96 -32.74 -5.22
N ASN A 71 -4.72 -33.06 -5.61
CA ASN A 71 -3.62 -32.10 -5.58
C ASN A 71 -3.88 -30.87 -6.47
N TYR A 72 -4.77 -30.97 -7.44
CA TYR A 72 -5.15 -29.90 -8.37
C TYR A 72 -6.49 -29.23 -8.02
N TRP A 73 -7.02 -29.49 -6.83
CA TRP A 73 -8.23 -28.86 -6.29
C TRP A 73 -7.87 -27.89 -5.18
N VAL A 74 -8.68 -26.86 -4.98
CA VAL A 74 -8.56 -25.90 -3.87
C VAL A 74 -9.79 -26.03 -2.98
N PHE A 75 -9.56 -26.35 -1.71
CA PHE A 75 -10.60 -26.46 -0.70
C PHE A 75 -10.75 -25.17 0.11
N PRO A 76 -11.96 -24.88 0.64
CA PRO A 76 -12.25 -23.65 1.39
C PRO A 76 -11.27 -23.41 2.55
N GLU A 77 -10.90 -24.45 3.29
CA GLU A 77 -10.00 -24.31 4.44
C GLU A 77 -8.56 -23.93 4.06
N GLU A 78 -8.11 -24.27 2.85
CA GLU A 78 -6.81 -23.80 2.35
C GLU A 78 -6.85 -22.27 2.17
N VAL A 79 -7.96 -21.76 1.64
CA VAL A 79 -8.20 -20.33 1.43
C VAL A 79 -8.35 -19.60 2.76
N GLU A 80 -9.19 -20.12 3.67
CA GLU A 80 -9.40 -19.51 5.00
C GLU A 80 -8.12 -19.47 5.81
N THR A 81 -7.29 -20.52 5.73
CA THR A 81 -5.99 -20.55 6.40
C THR A 81 -5.11 -19.42 5.88
N LYS A 82 -4.88 -19.38 4.57
CA LYS A 82 -4.02 -18.35 3.97
C LYS A 82 -4.55 -16.94 4.20
N TYR A 83 -5.87 -16.77 4.22
CA TYR A 83 -6.52 -15.50 4.55
C TYR A 83 -6.25 -15.09 6.00
N GLY A 84 -6.45 -15.99 6.97
CA GLY A 84 -6.15 -15.75 8.37
C GLY A 84 -4.68 -15.42 8.62
N ASP A 85 -3.77 -16.11 7.93
CA ASP A 85 -2.33 -15.87 8.02
C ASP A 85 -1.94 -14.47 7.51
N LEU A 86 -2.54 -14.06 6.39
CA LEU A 86 -2.35 -12.72 5.85
C LEU A 86 -2.88 -11.68 6.83
N LEU A 87 -4.07 -11.86 7.40
CA LEU A 87 -4.60 -10.94 8.41
C LEU A 87 -3.66 -10.81 9.61
N ALA A 88 -3.19 -11.94 10.17
CA ALA A 88 -2.27 -11.93 11.30
C ALA A 88 -0.96 -11.19 10.98
N MET A 89 -0.40 -11.41 9.79
CA MET A 89 0.82 -10.74 9.34
C MET A 89 0.67 -9.22 9.26
N TYR A 90 -0.53 -8.73 8.96
CA TYR A 90 -0.84 -7.30 8.86
C TYR A 90 -1.48 -6.71 10.14
N GLY A 91 -1.37 -7.39 11.28
CA GLY A 91 -1.88 -6.89 12.56
C GLY A 91 -3.40 -7.01 12.72
N ASN A 92 -4.01 -7.98 12.04
CA ASN A 92 -5.45 -8.27 12.03
C ASN A 92 -6.30 -7.05 11.63
N PRO A 93 -6.11 -6.51 10.41
CA PRO A 93 -6.90 -5.39 9.96
C PRO A 93 -8.38 -5.77 9.85
N GLN A 94 -9.26 -4.83 10.16
CA GLN A 94 -10.69 -5.00 9.96
C GLN A 94 -11.04 -4.74 8.50
N LEU A 95 -11.24 -5.81 7.73
CA LEU A 95 -11.66 -5.72 6.33
C LEU A 95 -13.18 -5.62 6.19
N ASP A 96 -13.63 -4.97 5.12
CA ASP A 96 -15.03 -5.00 4.73
C ASP A 96 -15.46 -6.46 4.44
N PRO A 97 -16.44 -7.01 5.18
CA PRO A 97 -16.78 -8.43 5.09
C PRO A 97 -17.43 -8.79 3.75
N TYR A 98 -18.04 -7.82 3.06
CA TYR A 98 -18.81 -8.09 1.84
C TYR A 98 -18.06 -7.71 0.57
N ILE A 99 -16.98 -6.94 0.66
CA ILE A 99 -16.22 -6.47 -0.51
C ILE A 99 -14.77 -6.90 -0.42
N GLU A 100 -14.05 -6.43 0.59
CA GLU A 100 -12.61 -6.69 0.71
C GLU A 100 -12.33 -8.15 1.04
N THR A 101 -13.12 -8.78 1.91
CA THR A 101 -12.94 -10.20 2.28
C THR A 101 -13.08 -11.15 1.08
N PRO A 102 -14.19 -11.15 0.31
CA PRO A 102 -14.32 -12.04 -0.84
C PRO A 102 -13.35 -11.68 -1.99
N TYR A 103 -12.98 -10.42 -2.14
CA TYR A 103 -11.90 -10.00 -3.03
C TYR A 103 -10.57 -10.69 -2.70
N VAL A 104 -10.10 -10.59 -1.45
CA VAL A 104 -8.83 -11.18 -1.02
C VAL A 104 -8.86 -12.71 -1.14
N LYS A 105 -9.95 -13.35 -0.69
CA LYS A 105 -10.11 -14.81 -0.78
C LYS A 105 -10.12 -15.30 -2.23
N THR A 106 -10.69 -14.54 -3.15
CA THR A 106 -10.64 -14.85 -4.58
C THR A 106 -9.21 -14.81 -5.11
N LEU A 107 -8.43 -13.77 -4.75
CA LEU A 107 -7.04 -13.66 -5.18
C LEU A 107 -6.15 -14.79 -4.63
N ILE A 108 -6.35 -15.19 -3.37
CA ILE A 108 -5.70 -16.36 -2.78
C ILE A 108 -6.01 -17.62 -3.59
N THR A 109 -7.28 -17.80 -3.97
CA THR A 109 -7.71 -18.98 -4.75
C THR A 109 -7.11 -18.98 -6.15
N ILE A 110 -7.05 -17.81 -6.83
CA ILE A 110 -6.40 -17.68 -8.13
C ILE A 110 -4.93 -18.09 -8.05
N ASP A 111 -4.22 -17.63 -7.02
CA ASP A 111 -2.84 -18.03 -6.82
C ASP A 111 -2.71 -19.55 -6.63
N PHE A 112 -3.50 -20.15 -5.75
CA PHE A 112 -3.44 -21.60 -5.54
C PHE A 112 -3.72 -22.36 -6.83
N LEU A 113 -4.70 -21.94 -7.63
CA LEU A 113 -5.01 -22.56 -8.91
C LEU A 113 -3.87 -22.38 -9.92
N ASN A 114 -3.24 -21.21 -9.99
CA ASN A 114 -2.08 -20.99 -10.84
C ASN A 114 -0.87 -21.84 -10.42
N ASN A 115 -0.58 -21.93 -9.13
CA ASN A 115 0.47 -22.80 -8.60
C ASN A 115 0.17 -24.29 -8.89
N LYS A 116 -1.09 -24.70 -8.82
CA LYS A 116 -1.53 -26.04 -9.22
C LYS A 116 -1.38 -26.28 -10.74
N ILE A 117 -1.60 -25.27 -11.58
CA ILE A 117 -1.28 -25.35 -13.02
C ILE A 117 0.23 -25.52 -13.24
N LEU A 118 1.08 -24.79 -12.51
CA LEU A 118 2.54 -24.92 -12.64
C LEU A 118 3.03 -26.30 -12.22
N THR A 119 2.52 -26.84 -11.12
CA THR A 119 2.85 -28.21 -10.69
C THR A 119 2.29 -29.27 -11.66
N TYR A 120 1.14 -29.02 -12.31
CA TYR A 120 0.64 -29.87 -13.38
C TYR A 120 1.55 -29.82 -14.61
N TYR A 121 1.98 -28.62 -15.03
CA TYR A 121 2.98 -28.45 -16.08
C TYR A 121 4.26 -29.21 -15.76
N ALA A 122 4.77 -29.09 -14.52
CA ALA A 122 5.95 -29.81 -14.07
C ALA A 122 5.80 -31.32 -14.17
N LYS A 123 4.65 -31.87 -13.72
CA LYS A 123 4.33 -33.30 -13.81
C LYS A 123 4.33 -33.78 -15.26
N VAL A 124 3.63 -33.09 -16.16
CA VAL A 124 3.54 -33.45 -17.59
C VAL A 124 4.91 -33.37 -18.27
N ASN A 125 5.77 -32.46 -17.84
CA ASN A 125 7.09 -32.21 -18.44
C ASN A 125 8.26 -32.82 -17.66
N ASN A 126 7.99 -33.68 -16.66
CA ASN A 126 9.00 -34.33 -15.81
C ASN A 126 9.99 -33.37 -15.13
N ILE A 127 9.53 -32.18 -14.73
CA ILE A 127 10.32 -31.20 -13.99
C ILE A 127 10.25 -31.54 -12.50
N LYS A 128 11.40 -31.55 -11.83
CA LYS A 128 11.54 -31.91 -10.41
C LYS A 128 12.33 -30.83 -9.69
N ALA A 129 12.10 -30.70 -8.38
CA ALA A 129 12.93 -29.86 -7.52
C ALA A 129 14.39 -30.37 -7.51
N ASP A 130 15.33 -29.44 -7.42
CA ASP A 130 16.70 -29.77 -7.06
C ASP A 130 16.74 -30.26 -5.60
N LYS A 131 16.98 -31.56 -5.44
CA LYS A 131 17.04 -32.20 -4.12
C LYS A 131 18.12 -31.60 -3.23
N LYS A 132 19.27 -31.23 -3.79
CA LYS A 132 20.38 -30.69 -3.02
C LYS A 132 20.01 -29.32 -2.46
N LYS A 133 19.45 -28.45 -3.31
CA LYS A 133 18.95 -27.13 -2.89
C LYS A 133 17.81 -27.26 -1.86
N LEU A 134 16.89 -28.21 -2.04
CA LEU A 134 15.83 -28.48 -1.08
C LEU A 134 16.38 -28.87 0.29
N ASP A 135 17.33 -29.80 0.34
CA ASP A 135 17.94 -30.26 1.60
C ASP A 135 18.71 -29.14 2.29
N GLU A 136 19.41 -28.29 1.53
CA GLU A 136 20.14 -27.13 2.06
C GLU A 136 19.19 -26.09 2.68
N GLU A 137 18.10 -25.73 1.99
CA GLU A 137 17.10 -24.77 2.47
C GLU A 137 16.34 -25.29 3.70
N VAL A 138 15.92 -26.57 3.68
CA VAL A 138 15.26 -27.21 4.84
C VAL A 138 16.20 -27.24 6.03
N LYS A 139 17.46 -27.64 5.83
CA LYS A 139 18.45 -27.66 6.91
C LYS A 139 18.67 -26.27 7.48
N LYS A 140 18.82 -25.25 6.63
CA LYS A 140 19.02 -23.86 7.05
C LYS A 140 17.89 -23.38 7.95
N GLU A 141 16.63 -23.54 7.53
CA GLU A 141 15.46 -23.15 8.34
C GLU A 141 15.42 -23.89 9.67
N MET A 142 15.63 -25.22 9.64
CA MET A 142 15.61 -26.03 10.87
C MET A 142 16.74 -25.67 11.84
N ASP A 143 17.93 -25.32 11.34
CA ASP A 143 19.05 -24.88 12.16
C ASP A 143 18.81 -23.48 12.76
N GLU A 144 18.17 -22.57 12.02
CA GLU A 144 17.74 -21.26 12.54
C GLU A 144 16.68 -21.40 13.64
N ILE A 145 15.67 -22.25 13.43
CA ILE A 145 14.65 -22.56 14.44
C ILE A 145 15.26 -23.15 15.70
N LYS A 146 16.24 -24.06 15.58
CA LYS A 146 16.87 -24.69 16.75
C LYS A 146 17.69 -23.71 17.58
N LYS A 147 18.23 -22.66 16.97
CA LYS A 147 18.99 -21.60 17.66
C LYS A 147 18.10 -20.67 18.46
N ASP A 148 16.85 -20.49 18.04
CA ASP A 148 15.86 -19.65 18.73
C ASP A 148 14.92 -20.52 19.58
N GLN A 149 15.13 -20.52 20.89
CA GLN A 149 14.31 -21.31 21.81
C GLN A 149 12.83 -20.90 21.82
N ASN A 150 12.54 -19.61 21.64
CA ASN A 150 11.17 -19.10 21.61
C ASN A 150 10.46 -19.58 20.35
N LYS A 151 11.10 -19.41 19.18
CA LYS A 151 10.60 -19.92 17.89
C LYS A 151 10.42 -21.43 17.90
N SER A 152 11.40 -22.16 18.45
CA SER A 152 11.34 -23.63 18.60
C SER A 152 10.16 -24.08 19.46
N GLN A 153 9.90 -23.40 20.59
CA GLN A 153 8.79 -23.74 21.47
C GLN A 153 7.44 -23.40 20.85
N GLN A 154 7.33 -22.25 20.15
CA GLN A 154 6.13 -21.90 19.39
C GLN A 154 5.81 -22.97 18.35
N ILE A 155 6.79 -23.40 17.55
CA ILE A 155 6.59 -24.45 16.55
C ILE A 155 6.18 -25.78 17.19
N LYS A 156 6.78 -26.17 18.32
CA LYS A 156 6.32 -27.40 19.01
C LYS A 156 4.88 -27.29 19.47
N THR A 157 4.46 -26.13 19.96
CA THR A 157 3.06 -25.89 20.36
C THR A 157 2.10 -26.00 19.16
N HIS A 158 2.48 -25.46 18.00
CA HIS A 158 1.62 -25.42 16.82
C HIS A 158 1.61 -26.72 15.99
N TYR A 159 2.75 -27.38 15.83
CA TYR A 159 2.92 -28.56 14.98
C TYR A 159 3.05 -29.86 15.77
N GLY A 160 2.95 -29.79 17.09
CA GLY A 160 3.23 -30.91 18.02
C GLY A 160 4.71 -31.30 18.10
N SER A 161 5.52 -31.09 17.05
CA SER A 161 6.95 -31.34 17.04
C SER A 161 7.68 -30.58 15.94
N LEU A 162 8.99 -30.39 16.10
CA LEU A 162 9.85 -29.85 15.04
C LEU A 162 9.92 -30.77 13.81
N TYR A 163 9.77 -32.08 13.99
CA TYR A 163 9.77 -33.05 12.89
C TYR A 163 8.56 -32.87 11.98
N ASN A 164 7.38 -32.65 12.59
CA ASN A 164 6.16 -32.40 11.84
C ASN A 164 6.23 -31.10 11.03
N TYR A 165 6.80 -30.06 11.65
CA TYR A 165 7.09 -28.80 10.96
C TYR A 165 8.08 -29.00 9.79
N GLU A 166 9.20 -29.71 10.01
CA GLU A 166 10.19 -29.99 8.96
C GLU A 166 9.55 -30.68 7.76
N LYS A 167 8.65 -31.63 8.00
CA LYS A 167 7.92 -32.34 6.94
C LYS A 167 7.03 -31.41 6.11
N GLU A 168 6.25 -30.54 6.75
CA GLU A 168 5.39 -29.59 6.05
C GLU A 168 6.20 -28.51 5.34
N PHE A 169 7.23 -27.98 5.99
CA PHE A 169 8.15 -27.00 5.39
C PHE A 169 8.84 -27.58 4.15
N ARG A 170 9.37 -28.79 4.23
CA ARG A 170 9.98 -29.50 3.10
C ARG A 170 8.99 -29.65 1.94
N ARG A 171 7.73 -30.04 2.22
CA ARG A 171 6.69 -30.18 1.18
C ARG A 171 6.42 -28.85 0.47
N GLN A 172 6.29 -27.76 1.23
CA GLN A 172 6.07 -26.44 0.64
C GLN A 172 7.29 -25.94 -0.14
N LYS A 173 8.49 -26.10 0.42
CA LYS A 173 9.74 -25.69 -0.24
C LYS A 173 10.00 -26.49 -1.52
N GLU A 174 9.63 -27.77 -1.54
CA GLU A 174 9.68 -28.58 -2.76
C GLU A 174 8.75 -28.02 -3.86
N GLN A 175 7.53 -27.62 -3.51
CA GLN A 175 6.59 -26.98 -4.46
C GLN A 175 7.13 -25.64 -4.97
N GLU A 176 7.70 -24.81 -4.09
CA GLU A 176 8.34 -23.54 -4.45
C GLU A 176 9.47 -23.76 -5.47
N LEU A 177 10.36 -24.73 -5.21
CA LEU A 177 11.47 -25.06 -6.10
C LEU A 177 11.01 -25.65 -7.44
N ILE A 178 9.93 -26.43 -7.45
CA ILE A 178 9.32 -26.91 -8.71
C ILE A 178 8.79 -25.71 -9.51
N ASN A 179 8.06 -24.80 -8.89
CA ASN A 179 7.51 -23.63 -9.56
C ASN A 179 8.62 -22.72 -10.09
N ALA A 180 9.71 -22.53 -9.34
CA ALA A 180 10.90 -21.82 -9.79
C ALA A 180 11.53 -22.49 -11.03
N ALA A 181 11.73 -23.81 -11.01
CA ALA A 181 12.27 -24.56 -12.14
C ALA A 181 11.37 -24.48 -13.39
N VAL A 182 10.04 -24.45 -13.21
CA VAL A 182 9.09 -24.24 -14.31
C VAL A 182 9.24 -22.84 -14.89
N LYS A 183 9.32 -21.80 -14.04
CA LYS A 183 9.52 -20.41 -14.46
C LYS A 183 10.83 -20.25 -15.22
N GLU A 184 11.93 -20.77 -14.70
CA GLU A 184 13.24 -20.76 -15.38
C GLU A 184 13.17 -21.46 -16.74
N LYS A 185 12.54 -22.64 -16.82
CA LYS A 185 12.44 -23.39 -18.09
C LYS A 185 11.63 -22.64 -19.15
N LEU A 186 10.49 -22.08 -18.77
CA LEU A 186 9.57 -21.39 -19.67
C LEU A 186 10.00 -19.96 -19.98
N GLY A 187 10.70 -19.30 -19.05
CA GLY A 187 11.21 -17.94 -19.17
C GLY A 187 12.66 -17.83 -19.64
N ALA A 188 13.35 -18.96 -19.86
CA ALA A 188 14.76 -18.98 -20.24
C ALA A 188 15.06 -17.99 -21.38
N ILE A 189 15.90 -17.01 -21.09
CA ILE A 189 16.31 -15.97 -22.03
C ILE A 189 17.82 -16.05 -22.28
N SER A 190 18.21 -15.93 -23.54
CA SER A 190 19.62 -15.89 -23.91
C SER A 190 20.20 -14.48 -23.80
N GLU A 191 21.53 -14.39 -23.69
CA GLU A 191 22.22 -13.09 -23.74
C GLU A 191 21.95 -12.35 -25.07
N ASP A 192 21.83 -13.08 -26.18
CA ASP A 192 21.51 -12.49 -27.48
C ASP A 192 20.12 -11.85 -27.50
N GLU A 193 19.14 -12.44 -26.82
CA GLU A 193 17.79 -11.87 -26.68
C GLU A 193 17.82 -10.59 -25.83
N ILE A 194 18.59 -10.57 -24.74
CA ILE A 194 18.74 -9.36 -23.90
C ILE A 194 19.47 -8.26 -24.69
N LYS A 195 20.53 -8.60 -25.41
CA LYS A 195 21.25 -7.65 -26.26
C LYS A 195 20.37 -7.08 -27.36
N LYS A 196 19.59 -7.92 -28.03
CA LYS A 196 18.61 -7.46 -29.03
C LYS A 196 17.59 -6.50 -28.41
N TYR A 197 17.05 -6.83 -27.23
CA TYR A 197 16.14 -5.93 -26.53
C TYR A 197 16.79 -4.60 -26.19
N TYR A 198 18.04 -4.63 -25.71
CA TYR A 198 18.82 -3.44 -25.43
C TYR A 198 18.98 -2.55 -26.67
N ASP A 199 19.33 -3.14 -27.82
CA ASP A 199 19.49 -2.40 -29.06
C ASP A 199 18.16 -1.79 -29.56
N GLU A 200 17.04 -2.50 -29.39
CA GLU A 200 15.69 -2.05 -29.77
C GLU A 200 15.13 -0.96 -28.84
N HIS A 201 15.50 -0.95 -27.55
CA HIS A 201 14.99 -0.02 -26.52
C HIS A 201 16.10 0.85 -25.93
N LYS A 202 17.15 1.09 -26.70
CA LYS A 202 18.39 1.72 -26.22
C LYS A 202 18.16 3.07 -25.56
N ASP A 203 17.36 3.93 -26.18
CA ASP A 203 17.12 5.29 -25.69
C ASP A 203 16.35 5.27 -24.36
N GLU A 204 15.35 4.38 -24.23
CA GLU A 204 14.59 4.19 -22.99
C GLU A 204 15.47 3.66 -21.86
N ILE A 205 16.34 2.70 -22.16
CA ILE A 205 17.30 2.14 -21.20
C ILE A 205 18.30 3.21 -20.76
N ILE A 206 18.82 4.01 -21.70
CA ILE A 206 19.72 5.13 -21.38
C ILE A 206 19.02 6.14 -20.48
N GLN A 207 17.77 6.48 -20.78
CA GLN A 207 16.99 7.41 -19.96
C GLN A 207 16.73 6.84 -18.55
N LYS A 208 16.36 5.57 -18.44
CA LYS A 208 15.98 4.98 -17.15
C LYS A 208 17.17 4.62 -16.25
N TYR A 209 18.31 4.25 -16.84
CA TYR A 209 19.42 3.65 -16.07
C TYR A 209 20.74 4.41 -16.13
N THR A 210 20.83 5.52 -16.87
CA THR A 210 21.97 6.45 -16.71
C THR A 210 21.80 7.22 -15.41
N LYS A 211 22.78 7.07 -14.50
CA LYS A 211 22.73 7.66 -13.16
C LYS A 211 23.99 8.46 -12.86
N ALA A 212 23.85 9.50 -12.04
CA ALA A 212 24.94 10.28 -11.49
C ALA A 212 24.78 10.36 -9.97
N GLU A 213 25.77 9.88 -9.24
CA GLU A 213 25.86 10.09 -7.81
C GLU A 213 26.43 11.48 -7.57
N VAL A 214 25.65 12.35 -6.92
CA VAL A 214 26.01 13.74 -6.68
C VAL A 214 25.87 14.11 -5.21
N GLU A 215 26.60 15.13 -4.81
CA GLU A 215 26.31 15.93 -3.63
C GLU A 215 25.81 17.29 -4.10
N TYR A 216 24.78 17.86 -3.49
CA TYR A 216 24.27 19.16 -3.90
C TYR A 216 24.09 20.12 -2.74
N ALA A 217 24.20 21.41 -3.06
CA ALA A 217 23.79 22.53 -2.22
C ALA A 217 22.83 23.43 -3.00
N THR A 218 21.93 24.11 -2.27
CA THR A 218 20.96 25.05 -2.83
C THR A 218 21.16 26.44 -2.27
N PHE A 219 21.02 27.46 -3.11
CA PHE A 219 21.21 28.87 -2.79
C PHE A 219 19.96 29.66 -3.17
N LYS A 220 19.75 30.80 -2.47
CA LYS A 220 18.58 31.67 -2.71
C LYS A 220 18.81 32.62 -3.88
N THR A 221 20.06 32.98 -4.12
CA THR A 221 20.43 33.92 -5.19
C THR A 221 21.52 33.34 -6.08
N LYS A 222 21.56 33.82 -7.32
CA LYS A 222 22.60 33.47 -8.29
C LYS A 222 24.00 33.87 -7.79
N GLU A 223 24.11 35.01 -7.11
CA GLU A 223 25.37 35.56 -6.63
C GLU A 223 26.00 34.68 -5.54
N GLU A 224 25.18 34.15 -4.63
CA GLU A 224 25.63 33.18 -3.61
C GLU A 224 26.14 31.88 -4.25
N MET A 225 25.40 31.35 -5.23
CA MET A 225 25.77 30.16 -5.99
C MET A 225 27.09 30.36 -6.74
N ASP A 226 27.22 31.46 -7.49
CA ASP A 226 28.42 31.77 -8.28
C ASP A 226 29.66 31.94 -7.38
N LYS A 227 29.50 32.59 -6.23
CA LYS A 227 30.57 32.74 -5.23
C LYS A 227 31.00 31.39 -4.66
N PHE A 228 30.05 30.53 -4.31
CA PHE A 228 30.33 29.18 -3.81
C PHE A 228 30.99 28.31 -4.87
N ALA A 229 30.46 28.28 -6.10
CA ALA A 229 30.98 27.50 -7.20
C ALA A 229 32.44 27.89 -7.53
N LYS A 230 32.74 29.19 -7.55
CA LYS A 230 34.11 29.69 -7.75
C LYS A 230 35.04 29.22 -6.63
N LEU A 231 34.62 29.34 -5.37
CA LEU A 231 35.40 28.88 -4.21
C LEU A 231 35.64 27.36 -4.29
N ALA A 232 34.64 26.60 -4.69
CA ALA A 232 34.71 25.15 -4.85
C ALA A 232 35.65 24.73 -5.99
N LEU A 233 35.68 25.47 -7.10
CA LEU A 233 36.62 25.25 -8.20
C LEU A 233 38.08 25.58 -7.79
N GLU A 234 38.28 26.60 -6.95
CA GLU A 234 39.61 27.04 -6.50
C GLU A 234 40.19 26.16 -5.40
N LYS A 235 39.38 25.74 -4.42
CA LYS A 235 39.83 25.06 -3.18
C LYS A 235 39.32 23.63 -3.02
N GLY A 236 38.45 23.18 -3.92
CA GLY A 236 37.71 21.93 -3.76
C GLY A 236 36.41 22.11 -2.97
N ILE A 237 35.41 21.32 -3.34
CA ILE A 237 34.02 21.40 -2.83
C ILE A 237 33.93 21.29 -1.30
N THR A 238 34.72 20.40 -0.68
CA THR A 238 34.67 20.16 0.76
C THR A 238 35.19 21.36 1.55
N GLN A 239 36.28 21.97 1.08
CA GLN A 239 36.82 23.17 1.73
C GLN A 239 35.89 24.37 1.52
N ALA A 240 35.31 24.51 0.33
CA ALA A 240 34.32 25.54 0.06
C ALA A 240 33.06 25.40 0.93
N ALA A 241 32.56 24.17 1.12
CA ALA A 241 31.44 23.87 2.02
C ALA A 241 31.72 24.31 3.46
N THR A 242 32.90 23.98 4.00
CA THR A 242 33.31 24.40 5.34
C THR A 242 33.44 25.92 5.46
N GLU A 243 34.13 26.58 4.52
CA GLU A 243 34.35 28.03 4.56
C GLU A 243 33.04 28.83 4.36
N ALA A 244 32.11 28.32 3.56
CA ALA A 244 30.81 28.94 3.32
C ALA A 244 29.73 28.50 4.32
N SER A 245 30.04 27.59 5.26
CA SER A 245 29.07 26.97 6.17
C SER A 245 27.85 26.37 5.45
N VAL A 246 28.09 25.69 4.32
CA VAL A 246 27.06 25.06 3.47
C VAL A 246 27.08 23.55 3.69
N THR A 247 25.90 22.95 3.85
CA THR A 247 25.75 21.49 3.92
C THR A 247 25.50 20.91 2.53
N LEU A 248 26.25 19.87 2.19
CA LEU A 248 26.07 19.10 0.96
C LEU A 248 25.18 17.89 1.23
N SER A 249 24.12 17.73 0.45
CA SER A 249 23.20 16.60 0.56
C SER A 249 23.48 15.57 -0.54
N PRO A 250 23.65 14.28 -0.23
CA PRO A 250 23.84 13.25 -1.24
C PRO A 250 22.52 12.99 -1.99
N TYR A 251 22.62 12.74 -3.30
CA TYR A 251 21.47 12.41 -4.15
C TYR A 251 21.90 11.57 -5.37
N SER A 252 21.05 10.65 -5.80
CA SER A 252 21.25 9.88 -7.03
C SER A 252 20.36 10.47 -8.13
N LEU A 253 20.98 11.16 -9.09
CA LEU A 253 20.29 11.72 -10.24
C LEU A 253 20.13 10.65 -11.32
N THR A 254 18.90 10.46 -11.79
CA THR A 254 18.61 9.65 -12.98
C THR A 254 18.32 10.57 -14.16
N LYS A 255 18.66 10.14 -15.38
CA LYS A 255 18.30 10.87 -16.60
C LYS A 255 16.76 10.97 -16.74
N GLY A 256 16.25 12.08 -17.25
CA GLY A 256 14.85 12.49 -17.20
C GLY A 256 14.42 13.28 -15.95
N THR A 257 15.30 13.50 -14.96
CA THR A 257 14.99 14.33 -13.78
C THR A 257 14.97 15.82 -14.12
N PHE A 258 15.84 16.26 -15.03
CA PHE A 258 15.93 17.65 -15.48
C PHE A 258 15.64 17.76 -16.99
N PRO A 259 15.35 18.97 -17.51
CA PRO A 259 15.34 19.19 -18.95
C PRO A 259 16.66 18.79 -19.61
N GLU A 260 16.60 18.29 -20.84
CA GLU A 260 17.73 17.70 -21.56
C GLU A 260 18.99 18.60 -21.61
N GLU A 261 18.80 19.91 -21.73
CA GLU A 261 19.87 20.91 -21.74
C GLU A 261 20.70 20.89 -20.44
N ILE A 262 20.03 20.82 -19.28
CA ILE A 262 20.64 20.74 -17.96
C ILE A 262 21.27 19.37 -17.74
N GLU A 263 20.59 18.31 -18.19
CA GLU A 263 21.12 16.94 -18.05
C GLU A 263 22.43 16.76 -18.80
N LYS A 264 22.57 17.40 -19.96
CA LYS A 264 23.82 17.40 -20.70
C LYS A 264 24.97 17.96 -19.88
N GLU A 265 24.74 19.03 -19.14
CA GLU A 265 25.73 19.63 -18.24
C GLU A 265 26.11 18.70 -17.08
N ILE A 266 25.22 17.81 -16.65
CA ILE A 266 25.51 16.88 -15.54
C ILE A 266 26.17 15.60 -16.06
N PHE A 267 25.56 14.94 -17.04
CA PHE A 267 25.97 13.61 -17.50
C PHE A 267 27.08 13.63 -18.56
N GLU A 268 27.36 14.77 -19.20
CA GLU A 268 28.46 14.91 -20.17
C GLU A 268 29.59 15.83 -19.70
N SER A 269 29.49 16.41 -18.51
CA SER A 269 30.52 17.33 -18.01
C SER A 269 31.85 16.63 -17.72
N THR A 270 32.92 17.35 -18.04
CA THR A 270 34.29 17.04 -17.63
C THR A 270 34.65 17.61 -16.27
N SER A 271 33.92 18.63 -15.80
CA SER A 271 33.99 19.19 -14.44
C SER A 271 33.14 18.36 -13.48
N THR A 272 33.67 18.09 -12.30
CA THR A 272 32.87 17.51 -11.20
C THR A 272 31.96 18.55 -10.55
N ILE A 273 32.23 19.85 -10.71
CA ILE A 273 31.42 20.92 -10.13
C ILE A 273 30.58 21.55 -11.24
N ILE A 274 29.25 21.51 -11.05
CA ILE A 274 28.27 22.13 -11.94
C ILE A 274 27.41 23.07 -11.12
N SER A 275 27.23 24.30 -11.59
CA SER A 275 26.35 25.28 -11.00
C SER A 275 25.26 25.66 -12.01
N LEU A 276 24.00 25.46 -11.65
CA LEU A 276 22.89 25.70 -12.56
C LEU A 276 21.65 26.24 -11.83
N PRO A 277 20.93 27.20 -12.43
CA PRO A 277 19.61 27.60 -11.96
C PRO A 277 18.54 26.61 -12.44
N TYR A 278 17.58 26.25 -11.58
CA TYR A 278 16.41 25.47 -11.96
C TYR A 278 15.18 25.89 -11.14
N ASN A 279 14.12 26.33 -11.83
CA ASN A 279 12.98 27.02 -11.24
C ASN A 279 13.43 28.21 -10.36
N ASP A 280 12.87 28.37 -9.17
CA ASP A 280 13.21 29.43 -8.21
C ASP A 280 14.38 29.04 -7.28
N SER A 281 15.26 28.14 -7.71
CA SER A 281 16.37 27.62 -6.90
C SER A 281 17.68 27.56 -7.69
N TYR A 282 18.79 27.80 -6.99
CA TYR A 282 20.14 27.79 -7.56
C TYR A 282 20.93 26.63 -6.98
N PHE A 283 21.36 25.70 -7.83
CA PHE A 283 22.03 24.47 -7.40
C PHE A 283 23.53 24.53 -7.68
N VAL A 284 24.32 23.99 -6.76
CA VAL A 284 25.68 23.55 -7.05
C VAL A 284 25.76 22.06 -6.78
N PHE A 285 26.05 21.30 -7.83
CA PHE A 285 26.29 19.87 -7.80
C PHE A 285 27.78 19.58 -7.79
N ASN A 286 28.16 18.58 -6.99
CA ASN A 286 29.44 17.91 -7.00
C ASN A 286 29.21 16.46 -7.44
N ILE A 287 29.55 16.18 -8.69
CA ILE A 287 29.42 14.89 -9.33
C ILE A 287 30.52 13.97 -8.80
N LYS A 288 30.12 12.93 -8.07
CA LYS A 288 31.03 11.90 -7.54
C LYS A 288 31.32 10.84 -8.58
N SER A 289 30.29 10.39 -9.29
CA SER A 289 30.41 9.39 -10.34
C SER A 289 29.25 9.48 -11.31
N VAL A 290 29.49 9.07 -12.56
CA VAL A 290 28.46 8.92 -13.59
C VAL A 290 28.53 7.50 -14.11
N GLN A 291 27.42 6.77 -14.01
CA GLN A 291 27.23 5.46 -14.62
C GLN A 291 26.42 5.64 -15.90
N LYS A 292 27.07 5.51 -17.05
CA LYS A 292 26.41 5.48 -18.36
C LYS A 292 26.07 4.05 -18.75
N VAL A 293 24.98 3.89 -19.49
CA VAL A 293 24.53 2.60 -20.06
C VAL A 293 24.36 2.71 -21.58
N ASP A 294 25.11 3.60 -22.21
CA ASP A 294 25.10 3.89 -23.65
C ASP A 294 25.73 2.78 -24.51
N LYS A 295 26.40 1.83 -23.86
CA LYS A 295 26.90 0.58 -24.44
C LYS A 295 26.36 -0.62 -23.67
N TYR A 296 26.17 -1.73 -24.38
CA TYR A 296 25.67 -2.96 -23.78
C TYR A 296 26.58 -3.45 -22.65
N GLU A 297 27.90 -3.37 -22.81
CA GLU A 297 28.86 -3.81 -21.79
C GLU A 297 28.76 -3.01 -20.49
N ASP A 298 28.32 -1.76 -20.57
CA ASP A 298 28.14 -0.89 -19.40
C ASP A 298 26.74 -1.05 -18.81
N PHE A 299 25.73 -1.29 -19.66
CA PHE A 299 24.40 -1.72 -19.24
C PHE A 299 24.45 -3.01 -18.41
N VAL A 300 25.20 -4.03 -18.83
CA VAL A 300 25.35 -5.32 -18.11
C VAL A 300 25.89 -5.14 -16.69
N LYS A 301 26.66 -4.10 -16.44
CA LYS A 301 27.22 -3.78 -15.11
C LYS A 301 26.27 -2.91 -14.26
N SER A 302 25.16 -2.44 -14.83
CA SER A 302 24.18 -1.61 -14.15
C SER A 302 23.11 -2.45 -13.46
N ASP A 303 22.47 -1.87 -12.44
CA ASP A 303 21.32 -2.49 -11.78
C ASP A 303 20.15 -2.74 -12.75
N GLY A 304 20.09 -1.97 -13.84
CA GLY A 304 19.06 -2.09 -14.87
C GLY A 304 19.13 -3.40 -15.66
N TYR A 305 20.29 -4.03 -15.75
CA TYR A 305 20.42 -5.29 -16.48
C TYR A 305 19.62 -6.42 -15.84
N GLN A 306 19.66 -6.57 -14.52
CA GLN A 306 18.87 -7.60 -13.83
C GLN A 306 17.37 -7.30 -13.92
N GLU A 307 16.97 -6.03 -13.78
CA GLU A 307 15.56 -5.63 -13.92
C GLU A 307 15.00 -5.97 -15.31
N VAL A 308 15.72 -5.60 -16.37
CA VAL A 308 15.32 -5.90 -17.76
C VAL A 308 15.33 -7.41 -18.02
N LYS A 309 16.35 -8.12 -17.54
CA LYS A 309 16.43 -9.58 -17.67
C LYS A 309 15.23 -10.26 -17.01
N ASP A 310 14.88 -9.85 -15.80
CA ASP A 310 13.73 -10.38 -15.06
C ASP A 310 12.40 -10.04 -15.75
N GLU A 311 12.24 -8.83 -16.27
CA GLU A 311 11.07 -8.43 -17.04
C GLU A 311 10.88 -9.31 -18.28
N LEU A 312 11.95 -9.50 -19.05
CA LEU A 312 11.91 -10.32 -20.26
C LEU A 312 11.68 -11.80 -19.94
N MET A 313 12.32 -12.32 -18.89
CA MET A 313 12.11 -13.69 -18.40
C MET A 313 10.64 -13.90 -18.00
N ASN A 314 10.05 -12.96 -17.25
CA ASN A 314 8.66 -13.02 -16.81
C ASN A 314 7.68 -12.93 -17.98
N LYS A 315 7.94 -12.05 -18.95
CA LYS A 315 7.14 -11.94 -20.17
C LYS A 315 7.16 -13.24 -20.98
N LYS A 316 8.36 -13.77 -21.24
CA LYS A 316 8.55 -15.02 -21.98
C LYS A 316 7.92 -16.22 -21.26
N PHE A 317 8.04 -16.27 -19.93
CA PHE A 317 7.34 -17.24 -19.09
C PHE A 317 5.82 -17.15 -19.27
N ALA A 318 5.24 -15.97 -19.15
CA ALA A 318 3.80 -15.76 -19.28
C ALA A 318 3.28 -16.16 -20.67
N ASP A 319 3.98 -15.76 -21.72
CA ASP A 319 3.64 -16.07 -23.11
C ASP A 319 3.71 -17.58 -23.38
N ASN A 320 4.79 -18.25 -22.95
CA ASN A 320 4.96 -19.68 -23.16
C ASN A 320 3.99 -20.51 -22.31
N LEU A 321 3.71 -20.10 -21.06
CA LEU A 321 2.71 -20.74 -20.22
C LEU A 321 1.32 -20.60 -20.82
N LYS A 322 0.96 -19.40 -21.32
CA LYS A 322 -0.31 -19.16 -22.00
C LYS A 322 -0.45 -20.04 -23.24
N LYS A 323 0.57 -20.06 -24.11
CA LYS A 323 0.59 -20.92 -25.30
C LYS A 323 0.39 -22.39 -24.93
N TRP A 324 1.10 -22.89 -23.92
CA TRP A 324 0.92 -24.26 -23.46
C TRP A 324 -0.48 -24.53 -22.91
N LYS A 325 -1.04 -23.61 -22.11
CA LYS A 325 -2.42 -23.70 -21.60
C LYS A 325 -3.43 -23.78 -22.75
N ASP A 326 -3.27 -22.96 -23.78
CA ASP A 326 -4.16 -22.94 -24.94
C ASP A 326 -4.04 -24.24 -25.75
N GLU A 327 -2.81 -24.69 -26.04
CA GLU A 327 -2.54 -25.94 -26.79
C GLU A 327 -3.04 -27.19 -26.07
N LYS A 328 -2.89 -27.25 -24.74
CA LYS A 328 -3.29 -28.39 -23.91
C LYS A 328 -4.69 -28.23 -23.31
N LYS A 329 -5.37 -27.13 -23.60
CA LYS A 329 -6.67 -26.73 -23.03
C LYS A 329 -6.67 -26.85 -21.51
N VAL A 330 -5.62 -26.34 -20.87
CA VAL A 330 -5.45 -26.33 -19.41
C VAL A 330 -5.95 -25.00 -18.88
N SER A 331 -6.90 -25.06 -17.95
CA SER A 331 -7.46 -23.89 -17.28
C SER A 331 -7.74 -24.21 -15.82
N PHE A 332 -8.46 -23.34 -15.13
CA PHE A 332 -9.13 -23.65 -13.88
C PHE A 332 -10.56 -23.16 -13.93
N GLU A 333 -11.39 -23.70 -13.05
CA GLU A 333 -12.77 -23.28 -12.86
C GLU A 333 -13.02 -23.00 -11.38
N PHE A 334 -13.82 -21.97 -11.14
CA PHE A 334 -14.40 -21.70 -9.84
C PHE A 334 -15.74 -22.41 -9.73
N ARG A 335 -15.87 -23.23 -8.70
CA ARG A 335 -17.11 -23.90 -8.35
C ARG A 335 -17.93 -23.08 -7.37
N ASP A 336 -17.27 -22.45 -6.40
CA ASP A 336 -17.95 -21.55 -5.48
C ASP A 336 -18.48 -20.31 -6.24
N PRO A 337 -19.78 -20.01 -6.17
CA PRO A 337 -20.39 -18.95 -6.95
C PRO A 337 -19.93 -17.54 -6.53
N VAL A 338 -19.56 -17.32 -5.26
CA VAL A 338 -18.98 -16.06 -4.80
C VAL A 338 -17.65 -15.82 -5.49
N TYR A 339 -16.75 -16.80 -5.43
CA TYR A 339 -15.41 -16.68 -6.00
C TYR A 339 -15.46 -16.60 -7.53
N LYS A 340 -16.41 -17.31 -8.15
CA LYS A 340 -16.64 -17.24 -9.60
C LYS A 340 -17.09 -15.85 -10.05
N ALA A 341 -18.00 -15.21 -9.31
CA ALA A 341 -18.46 -13.86 -9.61
C ALA A 341 -17.33 -12.84 -9.45
N TRP A 342 -16.57 -12.93 -8.35
CA TRP A 342 -15.40 -12.07 -8.12
C TRP A 342 -14.30 -12.28 -9.14
N TYR A 343 -13.98 -13.53 -9.49
CA TYR A 343 -13.00 -13.80 -10.55
C TYR A 343 -13.46 -13.19 -11.88
N THR A 344 -14.73 -13.38 -12.25
CA THR A 344 -15.31 -12.75 -13.45
C THR A 344 -15.12 -11.23 -13.41
N ALA A 345 -15.45 -10.58 -12.29
CA ALA A 345 -15.33 -9.14 -12.15
C ALA A 345 -13.89 -8.61 -12.26
N LEU A 346 -12.93 -9.37 -11.70
CA LEU A 346 -11.52 -8.99 -11.62
C LEU A 346 -10.73 -9.30 -12.90
N SER A 347 -11.00 -10.44 -13.54
CA SER A 347 -10.18 -10.94 -14.65
C SER A 347 -10.70 -10.55 -16.02
N THR A 348 -11.92 -10.03 -16.13
CA THR A 348 -12.50 -9.62 -17.42
C THR A 348 -11.66 -8.51 -18.05
N GLU A 349 -11.27 -8.65 -19.31
CA GLU A 349 -10.59 -7.58 -20.05
C GLU A 349 -11.56 -6.44 -20.40
N SER A 350 -11.06 -5.22 -20.61
CA SER A 350 -11.91 -4.05 -20.87
C SER A 350 -12.88 -4.24 -22.05
N LYS A 351 -12.44 -4.93 -23.11
CA LYS A 351 -13.25 -5.23 -24.30
C LYS A 351 -14.42 -6.19 -24.03
N ASP A 352 -14.35 -6.97 -22.95
CA ASP A 352 -15.30 -8.01 -22.59
C ASP A 352 -16.22 -7.60 -21.41
N LEU A 353 -16.10 -6.36 -20.93
CA LEU A 353 -16.88 -5.83 -19.79
C LEU A 353 -18.40 -5.93 -20.00
N MET A 354 -18.88 -5.70 -21.23
CA MET A 354 -20.30 -5.86 -21.57
C MET A 354 -20.78 -7.30 -21.33
N THR A 355 -19.97 -8.29 -21.70
CA THR A 355 -20.30 -9.71 -21.52
C THR A 355 -20.32 -10.08 -20.04
N ALA A 356 -19.35 -9.61 -19.26
CA ALA A 356 -19.33 -9.81 -17.82
C ALA A 356 -20.52 -9.15 -17.12
N TYR A 357 -20.88 -7.94 -17.53
CA TYR A 357 -22.05 -7.24 -17.01
C TYR A 357 -23.34 -8.02 -17.27
N LYS A 358 -23.58 -8.48 -18.50
CA LYS A 358 -24.77 -9.29 -18.83
C LYS A 358 -24.83 -10.58 -18.02
N LYS A 359 -23.70 -11.28 -17.89
CA LYS A 359 -23.63 -12.51 -17.11
C LYS A 359 -23.96 -12.28 -15.64
N LEU A 360 -23.35 -11.28 -15.00
CA LEU A 360 -23.65 -10.94 -13.61
C LEU A 360 -25.08 -10.42 -13.45
N TYR A 361 -25.61 -9.70 -14.45
CA TYR A 361 -27.00 -9.26 -14.46
C TYR A 361 -27.97 -10.45 -14.41
N GLU A 362 -27.79 -11.42 -15.32
CA GLU A 362 -28.61 -12.64 -15.38
C GLU A 362 -28.49 -13.50 -14.11
N GLU A 363 -27.31 -13.51 -13.47
CA GLU A 363 -27.09 -14.25 -12.23
C GLU A 363 -27.76 -13.57 -11.01
N LEU A 364 -27.71 -12.24 -10.92
CA LEU A 364 -28.02 -11.47 -9.71
C LEU A 364 -29.41 -10.83 -9.70
N PHE A 365 -30.04 -10.66 -10.86
CA PHE A 365 -31.34 -10.01 -11.01
C PHE A 365 -32.38 -11.01 -11.55
N ASN A 366 -33.65 -10.83 -11.17
CA ASN A 366 -34.76 -11.61 -11.72
C ASN A 366 -35.32 -10.96 -12.99
N ASP A 367 -36.29 -11.62 -13.63
CA ASP A 367 -36.92 -11.15 -14.88
C ASP A 367 -37.58 -9.76 -14.76
N ASN A 368 -37.90 -9.30 -13.55
CA ASN A 368 -38.45 -7.97 -13.28
C ASN A 368 -37.34 -6.91 -13.05
N GLY A 369 -36.07 -7.28 -13.17
CA GLY A 369 -34.92 -6.41 -12.91
C GLY A 369 -34.72 -6.09 -11.42
N GLU A 370 -35.23 -6.93 -10.52
CA GLU A 370 -35.04 -6.81 -9.07
C GLU A 370 -33.93 -7.75 -8.58
N VAL A 371 -33.20 -7.32 -7.55
CA VAL A 371 -32.06 -8.08 -7.01
C VAL A 371 -32.57 -9.34 -6.33
N ARG A 372 -32.00 -10.48 -6.70
CA ARG A 372 -32.33 -11.79 -6.13
C ARG A 372 -31.96 -11.87 -4.65
N THR A 373 -32.85 -12.43 -3.84
CA THR A 373 -32.65 -12.55 -2.38
C THR A 373 -31.99 -13.86 -1.97
N ASP A 374 -32.00 -14.87 -2.84
CA ASP A 374 -31.40 -16.20 -2.63
C ASP A 374 -29.88 -16.25 -2.90
N ILE A 375 -29.31 -15.13 -3.36
CA ILE A 375 -27.89 -15.01 -3.67
C ILE A 375 -27.12 -14.38 -2.48
N PRO A 376 -25.96 -14.93 -2.08
CA PRO A 376 -25.10 -14.37 -1.05
C PRO A 376 -24.71 -12.90 -1.33
N VAL A 377 -24.55 -12.12 -0.27
CA VAL A 377 -24.19 -10.70 -0.39
C VAL A 377 -22.80 -10.53 -1.01
N GLU A 378 -21.87 -11.39 -0.63
CA GLU A 378 -20.51 -11.46 -1.13
C GLU A 378 -20.48 -11.73 -2.64
N GLN A 379 -21.44 -12.48 -3.19
CA GLN A 379 -21.54 -12.68 -4.63
C GLN A 379 -22.08 -11.43 -5.33
N LYS A 380 -23.10 -10.79 -4.75
CA LYS A 380 -23.73 -9.57 -5.31
C LYS A 380 -22.71 -8.45 -5.47
N THR A 381 -21.86 -8.22 -4.47
CA THR A 381 -20.91 -7.11 -4.46
C THR A 381 -19.85 -7.17 -5.56
N ALA A 382 -19.59 -8.34 -6.16
CA ALA A 382 -18.74 -8.45 -7.35
C ALA A 382 -19.25 -7.61 -8.53
N PHE A 383 -20.57 -7.39 -8.62
CA PHE A 383 -21.17 -6.52 -9.64
C PHE A 383 -20.67 -5.08 -9.56
N LEU A 384 -20.40 -4.57 -8.35
CA LEU A 384 -19.95 -3.19 -8.13
C LEU A 384 -18.62 -2.93 -8.86
N VAL A 385 -17.71 -3.92 -8.87
CA VAL A 385 -16.43 -3.84 -9.57
C VAL A 385 -16.64 -3.72 -11.08
N VAL A 386 -17.54 -4.51 -11.66
CA VAL A 386 -17.86 -4.41 -13.10
C VAL A 386 -18.55 -3.09 -13.42
N ALA A 387 -19.47 -2.64 -12.57
CA ALA A 387 -20.16 -1.36 -12.71
C ALA A 387 -19.17 -0.19 -12.74
N ASP A 388 -18.25 -0.13 -11.77
CA ASP A 388 -17.23 0.91 -11.69
C ASP A 388 -16.35 0.94 -12.95
N ARG A 389 -15.86 -0.23 -13.37
CA ARG A 389 -15.02 -0.36 -14.58
C ARG A 389 -15.75 0.07 -15.85
N ILE A 390 -17.06 -0.17 -15.94
CA ILE A 390 -17.88 0.29 -17.07
C ILE A 390 -18.04 1.81 -17.02
N VAL A 391 -18.37 2.38 -15.86
CA VAL A 391 -18.55 3.83 -15.68
C VAL A 391 -17.28 4.60 -16.03
N GLU A 392 -16.11 4.06 -15.67
CA GLU A 392 -14.80 4.65 -15.94
C GLU A 392 -14.29 4.42 -17.37
N SER A 393 -14.85 3.46 -18.10
CA SER A 393 -14.39 3.14 -19.44
C SER A 393 -14.62 4.30 -20.41
N THR A 394 -13.62 4.54 -21.26
CA THR A 394 -13.70 5.47 -22.40
C THR A 394 -14.22 4.80 -23.67
N ASP A 395 -14.57 3.51 -23.62
CA ASP A 395 -15.17 2.80 -24.73
C ASP A 395 -16.60 3.30 -25.00
N THR A 396 -16.77 3.95 -26.14
CA THR A 396 -18.05 4.48 -26.61
C THR A 396 -19.16 3.44 -26.74
N ALA A 397 -18.82 2.14 -26.89
CA ALA A 397 -19.80 1.07 -26.91
C ALA A 397 -20.48 0.86 -25.54
N LEU A 398 -19.76 1.13 -24.45
CA LEU A 398 -20.27 1.01 -23.08
C LEU A 398 -21.06 2.25 -22.64
N GLU A 399 -20.86 3.39 -23.30
CA GLU A 399 -21.53 4.65 -22.94
C GLU A 399 -23.06 4.53 -22.94
N LYS A 400 -23.60 3.71 -23.85
CA LYS A 400 -25.05 3.46 -23.99
C LYS A 400 -25.67 2.74 -22.80
N ILE A 401 -24.87 2.00 -22.01
CA ILE A 401 -25.35 1.21 -20.88
C ILE A 401 -24.98 1.79 -19.51
N LYS A 402 -24.21 2.90 -19.46
CA LYS A 402 -23.79 3.49 -18.17
C LYS A 402 -24.97 3.90 -17.29
N ALA A 403 -26.07 4.36 -17.90
CA ALA A 403 -27.29 4.70 -17.18
C ALA A 403 -27.92 3.45 -16.53
N ASP A 404 -28.12 2.40 -17.33
CA ASP A 404 -28.67 1.11 -16.86
C ASP A 404 -27.79 0.50 -15.77
N VAL A 405 -26.46 0.50 -15.97
CA VAL A 405 -25.48 0.04 -14.98
C VAL A 405 -25.66 0.75 -13.64
N LYS A 406 -25.76 2.08 -13.65
CA LYS A 406 -25.99 2.86 -12.42
C LYS A 406 -27.34 2.58 -11.77
N GLU A 407 -28.39 2.35 -12.55
CA GLU A 407 -29.70 1.99 -12.02
C GLU A 407 -29.64 0.64 -11.28
N PHE A 408 -29.08 -0.38 -11.92
CA PHE A 408 -28.97 -1.71 -11.32
C PHE A 408 -27.98 -1.76 -10.16
N GLU A 409 -26.89 -0.99 -10.24
CA GLU A 409 -25.98 -0.79 -9.13
C GLU A 409 -26.70 -0.20 -7.92
N LYS A 410 -27.53 0.85 -8.11
CA LYS A 410 -28.34 1.43 -7.03
C LYS A 410 -29.29 0.40 -6.40
N LYS A 411 -29.97 -0.42 -7.21
CA LYS A 411 -30.82 -1.52 -6.69
C LYS A 411 -30.02 -2.52 -5.86
N LEU A 412 -28.84 -2.91 -6.35
CA LEU A 412 -27.94 -3.84 -5.67
C LEU A 412 -27.44 -3.27 -4.35
N VAL A 413 -27.00 -2.01 -4.34
CA VAL A 413 -26.55 -1.31 -3.14
C VAL A 413 -27.65 -1.24 -2.08
N ASN A 414 -28.90 -0.96 -2.47
CA ASN A 414 -30.04 -1.04 -1.54
C ASN A 414 -30.19 -2.45 -0.95
N SER A 415 -30.19 -3.48 -1.79
CA SER A 415 -30.33 -4.88 -1.36
C SER A 415 -29.24 -5.30 -0.38
N VAL A 416 -27.99 -4.92 -0.66
CA VAL A 416 -26.85 -5.20 0.21
C VAL A 416 -26.92 -4.40 1.51
N TYR A 417 -27.34 -3.13 1.47
CA TYR A 417 -27.52 -2.31 2.67
C TYR A 417 -28.56 -2.92 3.62
N GLU A 418 -29.66 -3.44 3.08
CA GLU A 418 -30.71 -4.07 3.88
C GLU A 418 -30.24 -5.30 4.66
N VAL A 419 -29.26 -6.04 4.14
CA VAL A 419 -28.69 -7.21 4.83
C VAL A 419 -27.53 -6.81 5.74
N SER A 420 -26.63 -5.96 5.24
CA SER A 420 -25.41 -5.56 5.95
C SER A 420 -25.68 -4.59 7.11
N LYS A 421 -26.81 -3.88 7.12
CA LYS A 421 -27.20 -2.89 8.13
C LYS A 421 -26.08 -1.91 8.49
N GLY A 422 -25.38 -1.40 7.47
CA GLY A 422 -24.30 -0.42 7.62
C GLY A 422 -22.93 -0.98 8.02
N SER A 423 -22.75 -2.30 8.09
CA SER A 423 -21.43 -2.88 8.38
C SER A 423 -20.42 -2.74 7.23
N SER A 424 -20.86 -2.53 5.98
CA SER A 424 -19.96 -2.23 4.85
C SER A 424 -19.78 -0.72 4.65
N LYS A 425 -18.53 -0.27 4.65
CA LYS A 425 -18.20 1.16 4.48
C LYS A 425 -18.49 1.61 3.05
N GLU A 426 -18.14 0.79 2.08
CA GLU A 426 -18.32 1.11 0.67
C GLU A 426 -19.80 1.14 0.29
N ILE A 427 -20.61 0.24 0.86
CA ILE A 427 -22.07 0.29 0.70
C ILE A 427 -22.65 1.55 1.34
N LEU A 428 -22.18 1.94 2.54
CA LEU A 428 -22.56 3.22 3.16
C LEU A 428 -22.18 4.42 2.30
N ARG A 429 -20.99 4.41 1.68
CA ARG A 429 -20.54 5.47 0.76
C ARG A 429 -21.50 5.62 -0.41
N ARG A 430 -21.83 4.52 -1.09
CA ARG A 430 -22.75 4.52 -2.23
C ARG A 430 -24.18 4.88 -1.82
N MET A 431 -24.66 4.37 -0.69
CA MET A 431 -25.97 4.75 -0.15
C MET A 431 -26.05 6.26 0.12
N LYS A 432 -25.00 6.86 0.71
CA LYS A 432 -24.89 8.31 0.92
C LYS A 432 -24.94 9.09 -0.39
N GLU A 433 -24.29 8.58 -1.45
CA GLU A 433 -24.29 9.21 -2.77
C GLU A 433 -25.64 9.10 -3.49
N TYR A 434 -26.33 7.96 -3.35
CA TYR A 434 -27.64 7.73 -3.96
C TYR A 434 -28.81 8.38 -3.23
N TYR A 435 -28.65 8.64 -1.93
CA TYR A 435 -29.64 9.21 -1.03
C TYR A 435 -29.03 10.28 -0.11
N PRO A 436 -28.54 11.41 -0.67
CA PRO A 436 -27.89 12.47 0.12
C PRO A 436 -28.82 13.12 1.18
N GLU A 437 -30.12 12.92 1.06
CA GLU A 437 -31.14 13.31 2.03
C GLU A 437 -31.19 12.41 3.27
N LYS A 438 -30.70 11.16 3.19
CA LYS A 438 -30.65 10.21 4.32
C LYS A 438 -29.46 10.51 5.22
N LYS A 439 -29.65 11.46 6.13
CA LYS A 439 -28.60 11.97 7.03
C LYS A 439 -28.08 10.93 8.03
N ASP A 440 -28.89 9.95 8.38
CA ASP A 440 -28.50 8.77 9.18
C ASP A 440 -27.43 7.93 8.47
N ILE A 441 -27.57 7.71 7.16
CA ILE A 441 -26.59 6.98 6.35
C ILE A 441 -25.28 7.77 6.24
N ALA A 442 -25.38 9.09 5.99
CA ALA A 442 -24.21 9.95 5.97
C ALA A 442 -23.45 9.91 7.30
N PHE A 443 -24.17 9.98 8.42
CA PHE A 443 -23.59 9.87 9.75
C PHE A 443 -22.91 8.50 9.98
N GLN A 444 -23.55 7.39 9.61
CA GLN A 444 -22.96 6.05 9.71
C GLN A 444 -21.68 5.94 8.88
N TYR A 445 -21.67 6.47 7.66
CA TYR A 445 -20.47 6.50 6.80
C TYR A 445 -19.31 7.27 7.44
N TYR A 446 -19.53 8.52 7.86
CA TYR A 446 -18.48 9.34 8.46
C TYR A 446 -18.01 8.79 9.80
N SER A 447 -18.89 8.17 10.59
CA SER A 447 -18.52 7.47 11.82
C SER A 447 -17.58 6.30 11.54
N LYS A 448 -17.92 5.45 10.56
CA LYS A 448 -17.06 4.32 10.19
C LYS A 448 -15.71 4.79 9.66
N LEU A 449 -15.70 5.84 8.83
CA LEU A 449 -14.46 6.43 8.32
C LEU A 449 -13.61 7.05 9.43
N TYR A 450 -14.23 7.69 10.42
CA TYR A 450 -13.55 8.25 11.58
C TYR A 450 -12.95 7.16 12.47
N ASP A 451 -13.68 6.09 12.74
CA ASP A 451 -13.21 4.98 13.57
C ASP A 451 -11.95 4.31 12.96
N GLU A 452 -11.86 4.25 11.61
CA GLU A 452 -10.66 3.78 10.89
C GLU A 452 -9.47 4.74 11.02
N VAL A 453 -9.73 6.05 11.04
CA VAL A 453 -8.68 7.09 11.03
C VAL A 453 -8.20 7.45 12.44
N LYS A 454 -9.07 7.33 13.45
CA LYS A 454 -8.82 7.74 14.84
C LYS A 454 -7.49 7.22 15.42
N PRO A 455 -7.08 5.95 15.25
CA PRO A 455 -5.82 5.44 15.79
C PRO A 455 -4.57 6.18 15.29
N TYR A 456 -4.65 6.85 14.13
CA TYR A 456 -3.53 7.57 13.54
C TYR A 456 -3.39 9.02 14.06
N LEU A 457 -4.43 9.56 14.72
CA LEU A 457 -4.46 10.96 15.12
C LEU A 457 -3.57 11.24 16.34
N SER A 458 -3.50 10.31 17.30
CA SER A 458 -2.81 10.50 18.58
C SER A 458 -1.29 10.30 18.57
N VAL A 459 -0.68 9.96 17.42
CA VAL A 459 0.76 9.60 17.33
C VAL A 459 1.50 10.46 16.29
N GLY A 460 0.98 11.67 15.98
CA GLY A 460 1.54 12.52 14.91
C GLY A 460 1.34 11.96 13.50
N GLY A 461 0.54 10.89 13.35
CA GLY A 461 0.23 10.21 12.09
C GLY A 461 -0.86 10.88 11.26
N ALA A 462 -1.41 12.02 11.71
CA ALA A 462 -2.48 12.74 11.03
C ALA A 462 -2.11 13.09 9.58
N TYR A 463 -0.83 13.36 9.28
CA TYR A 463 -0.34 13.62 7.92
C TYR A 463 -0.71 12.50 6.93
N TYR A 464 -0.66 11.23 7.36
CA TYR A 464 -0.93 10.07 6.49
C TYR A 464 -2.41 9.90 6.14
N VAL A 465 -3.31 10.58 6.87
CA VAL A 465 -4.77 10.43 6.78
C VAL A 465 -5.49 11.75 6.48
N MET A 466 -4.75 12.83 6.17
CA MET A 466 -5.31 14.19 6.01
C MET A 466 -6.50 14.27 5.06
N ASN A 467 -6.48 13.53 3.94
CA ASN A 467 -7.59 13.58 2.99
C ASN A 467 -8.88 12.97 3.56
N GLN A 468 -8.76 11.85 4.27
CA GLN A 468 -9.90 11.24 4.96
C GLN A 468 -10.37 12.15 6.10
N LEU A 469 -9.43 12.77 6.82
CA LEU A 469 -9.73 13.71 7.90
C LEU A 469 -10.54 14.91 7.41
N PHE A 470 -10.18 15.51 6.27
CA PHE A 470 -10.95 16.61 5.67
C PHE A 470 -12.37 16.17 5.29
N GLU A 471 -12.53 14.97 4.73
CA GLU A 471 -13.85 14.44 4.38
C GLU A 471 -14.72 14.19 5.63
N ILE A 472 -14.15 13.59 6.68
CA ILE A 472 -14.81 13.35 7.97
C ILE A 472 -15.23 14.69 8.59
N TYR A 473 -14.32 15.67 8.64
CA TYR A 473 -14.57 16.96 9.25
C TYR A 473 -15.69 17.72 8.54
N GLN A 474 -15.62 17.81 7.21
CA GLN A 474 -16.68 18.44 6.42
C GLN A 474 -18.02 17.71 6.59
N GLY A 475 -17.99 16.38 6.59
CA GLY A 475 -19.18 15.54 6.75
C GLY A 475 -19.89 15.76 8.07
N PHE A 476 -19.17 15.68 9.19
CA PHE A 476 -19.77 15.92 10.50
C PHE A 476 -20.17 17.37 10.72
N ALA A 477 -19.40 18.35 10.21
CA ALA A 477 -19.77 19.75 10.31
C ALA A 477 -21.10 20.04 9.58
N GLU A 478 -21.26 19.52 8.35
CA GLU A 478 -22.50 19.64 7.59
C GLU A 478 -23.68 19.02 8.35
N LEU A 479 -23.50 17.82 8.90
CA LEU A 479 -24.55 17.14 9.67
C LEU A 479 -24.92 17.91 10.94
N ALA A 480 -23.94 18.40 11.69
CA ALA A 480 -24.17 19.07 12.96
C ALA A 480 -24.90 20.42 12.80
N GLU A 481 -24.53 21.18 11.76
CA GLU A 481 -25.07 22.52 11.50
C GLU A 481 -26.38 22.51 10.71
N SER A 482 -26.72 21.40 10.06
CA SER A 482 -27.95 21.27 9.27
C SER A 482 -29.21 21.22 10.14
N THR A 483 -30.07 22.23 10.03
CA THR A 483 -31.36 22.31 10.75
C THR A 483 -32.39 21.26 10.31
N GLY A 484 -32.20 20.65 9.13
CA GLY A 484 -33.03 19.55 8.63
C GLY A 484 -32.58 18.15 9.08
N THR A 485 -31.51 18.07 9.86
CA THR A 485 -30.98 16.80 10.40
C THR A 485 -31.56 16.54 11.79
N ASP A 486 -31.83 15.26 12.10
CA ASP A 486 -32.32 14.85 13.42
C ASP A 486 -31.41 15.35 14.55
N VAL A 487 -32.02 15.79 15.66
CA VAL A 487 -31.28 16.40 16.78
C VAL A 487 -30.25 15.46 17.38
N GLN A 488 -30.54 14.14 17.44
CA GLN A 488 -29.57 13.17 17.93
C GLN A 488 -28.36 13.07 17.00
N ILE A 489 -28.59 12.97 15.68
CA ILE A 489 -27.49 12.92 14.69
C ILE A 489 -26.63 14.18 14.75
N ARG A 490 -27.26 15.35 14.92
CA ARG A 490 -26.55 16.63 15.08
C ARG A 490 -25.68 16.63 16.34
N ALA A 491 -26.24 16.19 17.46
CA ALA A 491 -25.52 16.07 18.73
C ALA A 491 -24.35 15.07 18.61
N ASP A 492 -24.58 13.88 18.05
CA ASP A 492 -23.54 12.87 17.84
C ASP A 492 -22.43 13.38 16.91
N SER A 493 -22.78 14.18 15.90
CA SER A 493 -21.81 14.81 14.99
C SER A 493 -20.97 15.87 15.71
N TYR A 494 -21.56 16.72 16.56
CA TYR A 494 -20.78 17.63 17.40
C TYR A 494 -19.88 16.88 18.38
N TYR A 495 -20.35 15.77 18.95
CA TYR A 495 -19.52 14.92 19.80
C TYR A 495 -18.33 14.32 19.02
N LYS A 496 -18.53 13.80 17.81
CA LYS A 496 -17.45 13.28 16.95
C LYS A 496 -16.45 14.37 16.57
N LEU A 497 -16.90 15.60 16.31
CA LEU A 497 -16.01 16.76 16.06
C LEU A 497 -15.21 17.14 17.31
N TYR A 498 -15.83 17.15 18.50
CA TYR A 498 -15.15 17.36 19.77
C TYR A 498 -14.05 16.30 20.00
N ASP A 499 -14.40 15.02 19.91
CA ASP A 499 -13.49 13.88 20.13
C ASP A 499 -12.33 13.88 19.12
N MET A 500 -12.62 14.21 17.86
CA MET A 500 -11.59 14.33 16.81
C MET A 500 -10.61 15.47 17.06
N ASN A 501 -11.08 16.67 17.41
CA ASN A 501 -10.18 17.80 17.67
C ASN A 501 -9.36 17.60 18.94
N LYS A 502 -9.93 16.92 19.96
CA LYS A 502 -9.17 16.47 21.12
C LYS A 502 -8.06 15.50 20.73
N ALA A 503 -8.35 14.52 19.86
CA ALA A 503 -7.35 13.55 19.38
C ALA A 503 -6.28 14.17 18.46
N LEU A 504 -6.59 15.29 17.80
CA LEU A 504 -5.65 16.10 17.00
C LEU A 504 -4.84 17.07 17.86
N ASP A 505 -5.01 17.04 19.18
CA ASP A 505 -4.35 17.94 20.11
C ASP A 505 -4.67 19.43 19.80
N ASP A 506 -5.93 19.71 19.42
CA ASP A 506 -6.49 21.05 19.25
C ASP A 506 -7.63 21.28 20.28
N PRO A 507 -7.28 21.52 21.55
CA PRO A 507 -8.27 21.63 22.61
C PRO A 507 -9.13 22.90 22.51
N LYS A 508 -8.68 23.96 21.81
CA LYS A 508 -9.47 25.18 21.59
C LYS A 508 -10.64 24.92 20.65
N THR A 509 -10.39 24.24 19.54
CA THR A 509 -11.45 23.84 18.60
C THR A 509 -12.37 22.79 19.23
N ALA A 510 -11.81 21.82 19.97
CA ALA A 510 -12.61 20.83 20.70
C ALA A 510 -13.57 21.49 21.71
N LYS A 511 -13.11 22.50 22.45
CA LYS A 511 -13.95 23.26 23.40
C LYS A 511 -15.10 23.98 22.71
N GLY A 512 -14.86 24.55 21.53
CA GLY A 512 -15.91 25.17 20.71
C GLY A 512 -17.02 24.20 20.32
N TYR A 513 -16.68 22.97 19.91
CA TYR A 513 -17.67 21.95 19.59
C TYR A 513 -18.39 21.38 20.81
N LEU A 514 -17.69 21.22 21.93
CA LEU A 514 -18.30 20.80 23.20
C LEU A 514 -19.35 21.81 23.68
N ALA A 515 -19.09 23.11 23.54
CA ALA A 515 -20.06 24.16 23.86
C ALA A 515 -21.31 24.09 22.96
N LYS A 516 -21.13 23.92 21.64
CA LYS A 516 -22.24 23.72 20.69
C LYS A 516 -23.06 22.47 21.03
N LEU A 517 -22.40 21.39 21.45
CA LEU A 517 -23.07 20.16 21.90
C LEU A 517 -23.90 20.42 23.18
N LYS A 518 -23.33 21.11 24.17
CA LYS A 518 -24.01 21.46 25.43
C LYS A 518 -25.23 22.33 25.19
N GLU A 519 -25.13 23.28 24.27
CA GLU A 519 -26.26 24.14 23.87
C GLU A 519 -27.37 23.35 23.16
N LEU A 520 -26.99 22.48 22.21
CA LEU A 520 -27.96 21.69 21.43
C LEU A 520 -28.64 20.61 22.28
N LYS A 521 -27.87 19.92 23.12
CA LYS A 521 -28.31 18.77 23.91
C LYS A 521 -27.61 18.73 25.28
N PRO A 522 -28.10 19.50 26.27
CA PRO A 522 -27.50 19.56 27.61
C PRO A 522 -27.53 18.23 28.39
N ASP A 523 -28.44 17.32 28.03
CA ASP A 523 -28.63 16.00 28.63
C ASP A 523 -27.91 14.88 27.86
N TYR A 524 -26.99 15.23 26.94
CA TYR A 524 -26.16 14.25 26.25
C TYR A 524 -25.35 13.41 27.26
N SER A 525 -25.02 12.17 26.92
CA SER A 525 -24.42 11.19 27.83
C SER A 525 -22.98 11.49 28.30
N ILE A 526 -22.46 12.69 28.06
CA ILE A 526 -21.13 13.14 28.46
C ILE A 526 -21.22 13.99 29.73
N ASP A 527 -20.23 13.85 30.61
CA ASP A 527 -20.03 14.80 31.72
C ASP A 527 -19.36 16.07 31.19
N PHE A 528 -20.18 17.09 30.89
CA PHE A 528 -19.71 18.35 30.30
C PHE A 528 -18.70 19.08 31.19
N ASP A 529 -18.91 19.10 32.51
CA ASP A 529 -18.04 19.84 33.42
C ASP A 529 -16.66 19.18 33.51
N LYS A 530 -16.63 17.84 33.54
CA LYS A 530 -15.37 17.09 33.48
C LYS A 530 -14.65 17.29 32.13
N ALA A 531 -15.38 17.22 31.02
CA ALA A 531 -14.81 17.38 29.68
C ALA A 531 -14.28 18.81 29.43
N GLU A 532 -14.99 19.84 29.91
CA GLU A 532 -14.53 21.23 29.85
C GLU A 532 -13.26 21.45 30.67
N LYS A 533 -13.20 20.89 31.89
CA LYS A 533 -12.02 20.99 32.75
C LYS A 533 -10.79 20.33 32.12
N GLU A 534 -10.96 19.15 31.52
CA GLU A 534 -9.87 18.46 30.82
C GLU A 534 -9.31 19.30 29.65
N LEU A 535 -10.18 19.90 28.85
CA LEU A 535 -9.75 20.78 27.76
C LEU A 535 -9.03 22.04 28.27
N ASP A 536 -9.47 22.61 29.39
CA ASP A 536 -8.80 23.76 30.01
C ASP A 536 -7.41 23.44 30.54
N GLU A 537 -7.21 22.22 31.06
CA GLU A 537 -5.90 21.71 31.46
C GLU A 537 -4.99 21.55 30.22
N MET A 538 -5.49 20.90 29.14
CA MET A 538 -4.73 20.77 27.88
C MET A 538 -4.35 22.13 27.26
N ILE A 539 -5.24 23.12 27.30
CA ILE A 539 -4.95 24.48 26.80
C ILE A 539 -3.82 25.12 27.60
N LYS A 540 -3.85 25.00 28.94
CA LYS A 540 -2.82 25.57 29.81
C LYS A 540 -1.46 24.90 29.61
N GLU A 541 -1.43 23.59 29.45
CA GLU A 541 -0.19 22.84 29.17
C GLU A 541 0.48 23.34 27.89
N LYS A 542 -0.28 23.45 26.78
CA LYS A 542 0.24 24.00 25.51
C LYS A 542 0.71 25.44 25.60
N GLU A 543 -0.02 26.28 26.34
CA GLU A 543 0.37 27.67 26.55
C GLU A 543 1.65 27.81 27.39
N ASN A 544 1.98 26.81 28.21
CA ASN A 544 3.24 26.76 28.96
C ASN A 544 4.39 26.19 28.12
N GLU A 545 4.17 25.13 27.33
CA GLU A 545 5.17 24.57 26.39
C GLU A 545 5.65 25.60 25.34
N THR A 546 4.72 26.44 24.88
CA THR A 546 5.03 27.53 23.93
C THR A 546 5.88 28.62 24.59
N LYS A 547 5.71 28.87 25.90
CA LYS A 547 6.51 29.86 26.65
C LYS A 547 7.92 29.36 26.93
N GLU A 548 8.10 28.11 27.35
CA GLU A 548 9.42 27.51 27.58
C GLU A 548 10.26 27.44 26.29
N SER A 549 9.64 27.10 25.15
CA SER A 549 10.30 27.06 23.83
C SER A 549 10.76 28.46 23.34
N THR A 550 10.09 29.52 23.79
CA THR A 550 10.42 30.91 23.44
C THR A 550 11.52 31.47 24.36
N GLU A 551 11.65 30.97 25.60
CA GLU A 551 12.72 31.35 26.53
C GLU A 551 14.08 30.70 26.16
N THR A 552 14.10 29.47 25.64
CA THR A 552 15.36 28.81 25.24
C THR A 552 16.00 29.41 23.98
N THR A 553 15.24 30.13 23.15
CA THR A 553 15.75 30.78 21.92
C THR A 553 16.30 32.19 22.19
N ASN A 554 16.04 32.76 23.38
CA ASN A 554 16.46 34.13 23.73
C ASN A 554 17.65 34.19 24.71
N THR A 555 18.33 33.07 24.99
CA THR A 555 19.51 33.05 25.90
C THR A 555 20.86 32.74 25.24
N GLU A 556 20.95 32.75 23.90
CA GLU A 556 22.24 32.77 23.18
C GLU A 556 22.27 33.93 22.19
N GLY A 557 22.86 35.04 22.62
CA GLY A 557 23.22 36.15 21.74
C GLY A 557 22.84 37.52 22.32
N THR A 558 23.68 38.06 23.20
CA THR A 558 24.18 39.45 23.15
C THR A 558 25.30 39.62 24.20
N GLU A 559 26.54 39.27 23.82
CA GLU A 559 27.71 40.12 24.13
C GLU A 559 27.57 41.37 23.22
N ASP A 560 27.89 42.61 23.57
CA ASP A 560 28.80 43.18 24.56
C ASP A 560 28.50 44.69 24.69
N SER A 561 29.12 45.29 25.70
CA SER A 561 29.72 46.63 25.73
C SER A 561 28.89 47.82 26.21
N THR A 562 29.24 48.30 27.41
CA THR A 562 29.55 49.72 27.59
C THR A 562 30.69 49.91 28.60
N THR A 563 31.52 50.88 28.25
CA THR A 563 32.89 51.23 28.63
C THR A 563 33.03 51.98 29.97
N GLU A 564 34.27 51.93 30.51
CA GLU A 564 35.00 52.98 31.27
C GLU A 564 34.49 53.39 32.67
N ALA A 565 35.31 53.69 33.70
CA ALA A 565 36.76 53.82 33.84
C ALA A 565 37.15 53.93 35.35
N THR A 566 38.46 53.84 35.58
CA THR A 566 39.29 54.56 36.59
C THR A 566 39.53 54.00 38.02
N ASN A 567 40.80 53.61 38.20
CA ASN A 567 41.78 53.99 39.22
C ASN A 567 41.79 53.41 40.66
N THR A 568 42.74 52.47 40.85
CA THR A 568 43.89 52.46 41.79
C THR A 568 43.75 52.97 43.23
N SER A 569 44.07 52.07 44.17
CA SER A 569 45.04 52.23 45.28
C SER A 569 45.27 50.83 45.91
N ASP A 570 46.47 50.25 45.79
CA ASP A 570 47.47 50.07 46.88
C ASP A 570 46.88 49.52 48.21
N THR A 571 47.39 48.47 48.87
CA THR A 571 48.76 47.92 48.94
C THR A 571 48.74 46.58 49.70
N THR A 572 49.81 45.79 49.47
CA THR A 572 50.51 44.86 50.39
C THR A 572 49.87 43.51 50.81
N GLU A 573 50.38 42.44 50.19
CA GLU A 573 51.18 41.33 50.78
C GLU A 573 51.47 41.38 52.30
N PRO A 574 51.74 40.23 53.00
CA PRO A 574 52.69 39.22 52.49
C PRO A 574 52.39 37.73 52.81
N THR A 575 53.07 36.89 52.02
CA THR A 575 53.77 35.60 52.32
C THR A 575 53.31 34.76 53.54
N ASN A 576 53.30 33.43 53.54
CA ASN A 576 54.23 32.49 52.92
C ASN A 576 53.75 31.03 53.12
N THR A 577 54.23 30.15 52.23
CA THR A 577 54.63 28.73 52.40
C THR A 577 53.65 27.60 52.78
N LYS A 578 53.71 26.57 51.90
CA LYS A 578 53.80 25.09 52.11
C LYS A 578 52.61 24.41 52.80
N GLU A 579 52.17 23.22 52.39
CA GLU A 579 52.88 22.07 51.80
C GLU A 579 51.95 21.30 50.85
#